data_AF-A0A345C1M3-F1
#
_entry.id   AF-A0A345C1M3-F1
#
_cell.length_a   1.000
_cell.length_b   1.000
_cell.length_c   1.000
_cell.angle_alpha   90.00
_cell.angle_beta   90.00
_cell.angle_gamma   90.00
#
_symmetry.space_group_name_H-M   'P 1'
#
loop_
_entity.id
_entity.type
_entity.pdbx_description
1 polymer ?
#
loop_
_entity_poly.entity_id
_entity_poly.type
_entity_poly.pdbx_seq_one_letter_code
_entity_poly.pdbx_strand_id
1 'polypeptide(L)'
;MIDLHGTGGNREFDLDIGTNDGEAVSDEQVDLLKHSLETQDINEVYENDTFSASFEGTITKHTWNHYDTEAMQLEIHSDYRDPRNDFESYYKMLRSLVFFVENVD
;
A
#
# COMPACT_ATOMS: atom_id res chain seq x y z
N MET A 1 -8.05 -4.51 -6.23
CA MET A 1 -8.73 -3.76 -5.14
C MET A 1 -7.67 -3.22 -4.18
N ILE A 2 -7.82 -1.99 -3.72
CA ILE A 2 -6.88 -1.38 -2.77
C ILE A 2 -7.62 -1.06 -1.47
N ASP A 3 -7.20 -1.68 -0.36
CA ASP A 3 -7.69 -1.42 0.99
C ASP A 3 -6.76 -0.41 1.68
N LEU A 4 -7.19 0.85 1.78
CA LEU A 4 -6.35 1.98 2.19
C LEU A 4 -6.47 2.28 3.68
N HIS A 5 -5.34 2.25 4.40
CA HIS A 5 -5.22 2.53 5.82
C HIS A 5 -4.11 3.54 6.12
N GLY A 6 -3.96 3.87 7.39
CA GLY A 6 -2.92 4.76 7.86
C GLY A 6 -2.39 4.32 9.22
N THR A 7 -1.07 4.41 9.38
CA THR A 7 -0.38 4.01 10.61
C THR A 7 0.12 5.21 11.41
N GLY A 8 0.37 5.00 12.70
CA GLY A 8 0.91 6.04 13.59
C GLY A 8 2.40 6.32 13.33
N GLY A 9 2.86 7.49 13.77
CA GLY A 9 4.24 7.98 13.59
C GLY A 9 5.35 7.22 14.31
N ASN A 10 5.02 6.07 14.92
CA ASN A 10 5.96 5.23 15.66
C ASN A 10 6.39 3.99 14.88
N ARG A 11 6.11 3.96 13.56
CA ARG A 11 6.56 2.91 12.65
C ARG A 11 7.85 3.35 11.95
N GLU A 12 8.62 2.37 11.50
CA GLU A 12 9.92 2.61 10.86
C GLU A 12 9.85 2.56 9.33
N PHE A 13 8.66 2.31 8.76
CA PHE A 13 8.41 2.26 7.33
C PHE A 13 7.64 3.48 6.82
N ASP A 14 7.80 3.79 5.53
CA ASP A 14 6.98 4.77 4.81
C ASP A 14 5.62 4.16 4.44
N LEU A 15 5.62 2.91 3.97
CA LEU A 15 4.44 2.14 3.59
C LEU A 15 4.67 0.64 3.81
N ASP A 16 3.68 -0.06 4.36
CA ASP A 16 3.65 -1.53 4.43
C ASP A 16 2.50 -2.08 3.58
N ILE A 17 2.78 -3.08 2.74
CA ILE A 17 1.86 -3.68 1.78
C ILE A 17 1.44 -5.06 2.31
N GLY A 18 0.15 -5.23 2.63
CA GLY A 18 -0.41 -6.52 3.00
C GLY A 18 -0.99 -7.26 1.80
N THR A 19 -0.41 -8.41 1.45
CA THR A 19 -0.77 -9.22 0.28
C THR A 19 -1.27 -10.63 0.63
N ASN A 20 -1.59 -10.89 1.91
CA ASN A 20 -1.84 -12.24 2.43
C ASN A 20 -0.67 -13.16 2.08
N ASP A 21 0.54 -12.77 2.47
CA ASP A 21 1.78 -13.54 2.26
C ASP A 21 2.04 -13.85 0.77
N GLY A 22 1.67 -12.94 -0.13
CA GLY A 22 1.84 -13.04 -1.59
C GLY A 22 0.70 -13.75 -2.32
N GLU A 23 -0.37 -14.15 -1.64
CA GLU A 23 -1.46 -14.90 -2.27
C GLU A 23 -2.54 -14.00 -2.89
N ALA A 24 -2.81 -12.83 -2.30
CA ALA A 24 -3.99 -12.03 -2.64
C ALA A 24 -3.81 -11.10 -3.86
N VAL A 25 -2.58 -10.92 -4.33
CA VAL A 25 -2.26 -10.07 -5.49
C VAL A 25 -0.97 -10.55 -6.15
N SER A 26 -0.87 -10.38 -7.46
CA SER A 26 0.34 -10.68 -8.23
C SER A 26 1.55 -9.80 -7.86
N ASP A 27 2.73 -10.40 -7.95
CA ASP A 27 4.02 -9.72 -7.78
C ASP A 27 4.16 -8.50 -8.73
N GLU A 28 3.60 -8.58 -9.94
CA GLU A 28 3.64 -7.49 -10.93
C GLU A 28 2.98 -6.21 -10.42
N GLN A 29 1.80 -6.31 -9.78
CA GLN A 29 1.14 -5.13 -9.22
C GLN A 29 1.89 -4.59 -8.00
N VAL A 30 2.47 -5.47 -7.18
CA VAL A 30 3.30 -5.06 -6.04
C VAL A 30 4.55 -4.31 -6.52
N ASP A 31 5.22 -4.83 -7.54
CA ASP A 31 6.41 -4.21 -8.13
C ASP A 31 6.07 -2.88 -8.81
N LEU A 32 4.93 -2.77 -9.50
CA LEU A 32 4.45 -1.51 -10.08
C LEU A 32 4.20 -0.45 -8.99
N LEU A 33 3.59 -0.84 -7.87
CA LEU A 33 3.37 0.06 -6.74
C LEU A 33 4.71 0.50 -6.13
N LYS A 34 5.62 -0.43 -5.83
CA LYS A 34 6.96 -0.13 -5.30
C LYS A 34 7.73 0.81 -6.23
N HIS A 35 7.70 0.56 -7.54
CA HIS A 35 8.30 1.44 -8.53
C HIS A 35 7.69 2.85 -8.50
N SER A 36 6.37 2.97 -8.41
CA SER A 36 5.70 4.28 -8.33
C SER A 36 6.12 5.09 -7.09
N LEU A 37 6.36 4.42 -5.97
CA LEU A 37 6.81 5.01 -4.71
C LEU A 37 8.27 5.45 -4.78
N GLU A 38 9.14 4.57 -5.30
CA GLU A 38 10.56 4.83 -5.49
C GLU A 38 10.80 6.08 -6.37
N THR A 39 10.00 6.27 -7.44
CA THR A 39 10.12 7.46 -8.31
C THR A 39 9.80 8.79 -7.62
N GLN A 40 9.19 8.75 -6.42
CA GLN A 40 8.92 9.90 -5.57
C GLN A 40 9.82 9.94 -4.32
N ASP A 41 10.91 9.18 -4.31
CA ASP A 41 11.86 9.04 -3.19
C ASP A 41 11.23 8.44 -1.91
N ILE A 42 10.19 7.61 -2.05
CA ILE A 42 9.57 6.85 -0.94
C ILE A 42 10.14 5.43 -0.98
N ASN A 43 11.02 5.09 -0.04
CA ASN A 43 11.94 3.96 -0.18
C ASN A 43 11.76 2.90 0.90
N GLU A 44 11.28 3.26 2.09
CA GLU A 44 11.09 2.32 3.19
C GLU A 44 9.74 1.61 3.03
N VAL A 45 9.62 0.85 1.94
CA VAL A 45 8.42 0.14 1.51
C VAL A 45 8.61 -1.35 1.72
N TYR A 46 7.76 -1.93 2.56
CA TYR A 46 7.83 -3.34 2.92
C TYR A 46 6.57 -4.09 2.50
N GLU A 47 6.67 -5.41 2.46
CA GLU A 47 5.55 -6.27 2.13
C GLU A 47 5.39 -7.33 3.23
N ASN A 48 4.18 -7.40 3.79
CA ASN A 48 3.80 -8.29 4.87
C ASN A 48 4.70 -8.20 6.13
N ASP A 49 5.35 -7.06 6.37
CA ASP A 49 6.29 -6.92 7.49
C ASP A 49 5.57 -6.78 8.82
N THR A 50 4.68 -5.79 8.92
CA THR A 50 3.88 -5.51 10.11
C THR A 50 2.42 -5.92 9.91
N PHE A 51 1.89 -5.74 8.69
CA PHE A 51 0.50 -5.96 8.32
C PHE A 51 0.39 -6.86 7.09
N SER A 52 0.35 -8.18 7.30
CA SER A 52 0.25 -9.15 6.20
C SER A 52 -1.13 -9.22 5.53
N ALA A 53 -2.15 -8.61 6.12
CA ALA A 53 -3.55 -8.76 5.70
C ALA A 53 -4.08 -10.21 5.65
N SER A 54 -3.43 -11.18 6.32
CA SER A 54 -3.80 -12.60 6.26
C SER A 54 -4.89 -13.06 7.26
N PHE A 55 -5.36 -12.17 8.12
CA PHE A 55 -6.43 -12.47 9.07
C PHE A 55 -7.80 -12.55 8.36
N GLU A 56 -8.65 -13.53 8.70
CA GLU A 56 -9.97 -13.75 8.06
C GLU A 56 -10.91 -12.54 8.07
N GLY A 57 -10.71 -11.60 9.00
CA GLY A 57 -11.50 -10.38 9.09
C GLY A 57 -11.04 -9.23 8.19
N THR A 58 -9.96 -9.38 7.42
CA THR A 58 -9.46 -8.32 6.53
C THR A 58 -10.25 -8.29 5.23
N ILE A 59 -10.46 -7.08 4.70
CA ILE A 59 -11.17 -6.90 3.44
C ILE A 59 -10.36 -7.47 2.27
N THR A 60 -9.03 -7.36 2.32
CA THR A 60 -8.11 -7.99 1.35
C THR A 60 -8.34 -9.49 1.22
N LYS A 61 -8.26 -10.24 2.32
CA LYS A 61 -8.43 -11.70 2.29
C LYS A 61 -9.85 -12.12 1.92
N HIS A 62 -10.85 -11.41 2.43
CA HIS A 62 -12.24 -11.66 2.05
C HIS A 62 -12.47 -11.45 0.55
N THR A 63 -11.89 -10.39 -0.02
CA THR A 63 -12.04 -10.05 -1.43
C THR A 63 -11.44 -11.14 -2.33
N TRP A 64 -10.21 -11.55 -2.02
CA TRP A 64 -9.52 -12.64 -2.72
C TRP A 64 -10.33 -13.94 -2.69
N ASN A 65 -10.73 -14.39 -1.49
CA ASN A 65 -11.35 -15.71 -1.31
C ASN A 65 -12.76 -15.84 -1.90
N HIS A 66 -13.51 -14.73 -2.01
CA HIS A 66 -14.94 -14.78 -2.37
C HIS A 66 -15.27 -14.22 -3.74
N TYR A 67 -14.42 -13.35 -4.28
CA TYR A 67 -14.72 -12.63 -5.51
C TYR A 67 -13.66 -12.81 -6.60
N ASP A 68 -12.62 -13.63 -6.34
CA ASP A 68 -11.53 -13.89 -7.31
C ASP A 68 -10.95 -12.57 -7.86
N THR A 69 -10.82 -11.59 -6.96
CA THR A 69 -10.38 -10.23 -7.29
C THR A 69 -9.12 -9.97 -6.51
N GLU A 70 -8.05 -9.62 -7.22
CA GLU A 70 -6.78 -9.26 -6.59
C GLU A 70 -6.96 -8.09 -5.62
N ALA A 71 -6.29 -8.17 -4.50
CA ALA A 71 -6.43 -7.22 -3.40
C ALA A 71 -5.12 -7.04 -2.65
N MET A 72 -4.84 -5.80 -2.27
CA MET A 72 -3.73 -5.46 -1.37
C MET A 72 -4.19 -4.43 -0.33
N GLN A 73 -3.67 -4.55 0.89
CA GLN A 73 -3.82 -3.56 1.95
C GLN A 73 -2.62 -2.62 1.93
N LEU A 74 -2.85 -1.30 2.01
CA LEU A 74 -1.78 -0.31 2.11
C LEU A 74 -1.84 0.40 3.46
N GLU A 75 -0.75 0.32 4.21
CA GLU A 75 -0.62 0.94 5.53
C GLU A 75 0.34 2.12 5.43
N ILE A 76 -0.20 3.32 5.21
CA ILE A 76 0.59 4.52 4.90
C ILE A 76 1.01 5.23 6.20
N HIS A 77 2.31 5.52 6.35
CA HIS A 77 2.83 6.25 7.50
C HIS A 77 2.18 7.63 7.68
N SER A 78 2.12 8.14 8.92
CA SER A 78 1.47 9.43 9.20
C SER A 78 2.08 10.61 8.47
N ASP A 79 3.39 10.56 8.22
CA ASP A 79 4.15 11.65 7.59
C ASP A 79 3.72 11.91 6.14
N TYR A 80 3.20 10.87 5.45
CA TYR A 80 2.68 10.98 4.09
C TYR A 80 1.17 11.25 4.01
N ARG A 81 0.52 11.49 5.16
CA ARG A 81 -0.94 11.67 5.25
C ARG A 81 -1.35 13.02 5.83
N ASP A 82 -0.41 13.93 6.07
CA ASP A 82 -0.67 15.25 6.66
C ASP A 82 -0.48 16.40 5.66
N PRO A 83 -1.48 16.67 4.80
CA PRO A 83 -1.40 17.77 3.83
C PRO A 83 -1.36 19.17 4.46
N ARG A 84 -1.63 19.31 5.77
CA ARG A 84 -1.68 20.62 6.44
C ARG A 84 -0.31 21.06 6.94
N ASN A 85 0.50 20.11 7.40
CA ASN A 85 1.82 20.39 7.97
C ASN A 85 2.96 19.98 7.03
N ASP A 86 2.76 18.96 6.19
CA ASP A 86 3.73 18.53 5.18
C ASP A 86 3.02 18.19 3.86
N PHE A 87 2.74 19.25 3.09
CA PHE A 87 2.09 19.12 1.79
C PHE A 87 2.95 18.37 0.76
N GLU A 88 4.27 18.47 0.85
CA GLU A 88 5.17 17.84 -0.12
C GLU A 88 5.13 16.32 -0.01
N SER A 89 5.29 15.78 1.20
CA SER A 89 5.23 14.34 1.44
C SER A 89 3.86 13.77 1.08
N TYR A 90 2.79 14.47 1.45
CA TYR A 90 1.43 14.10 1.04
C TYR A 90 1.28 14.06 -0.49
N TYR A 91 1.77 15.10 -1.19
CA TYR A 91 1.67 15.19 -2.64
C TYR A 91 2.47 14.08 -3.34
N LYS A 92 3.67 13.73 -2.85
CA LYS A 92 4.48 12.62 -3.36
C LYS A 92 3.71 11.30 -3.27
N MET A 93 3.17 10.97 -2.11
CA MET A 93 2.37 9.75 -1.92
C MET A 93 1.14 9.73 -2.84
N LEU A 94 0.39 10.83 -2.91
CA LEU A 94 -0.77 10.93 -3.80
C LEU A 94 -0.37 10.73 -5.28
N ARG A 95 0.76 11.29 -5.70
CA ARG A 95 1.28 11.14 -7.07
C ARG A 95 1.68 9.69 -7.37
N SER A 96 2.32 9.00 -6.44
CA SER A 96 2.62 7.56 -6.58
C SER A 96 1.34 6.73 -6.73
N LEU A 97 0.34 6.96 -5.87
CA LEU A 97 -0.92 6.23 -5.93
C LEU A 97 -1.70 6.51 -7.22
N VAL A 98 -1.72 7.76 -7.70
CA VAL A 98 -2.32 8.11 -9.00
C VAL A 98 -1.61 7.39 -10.13
N PHE A 99 -0.26 7.42 -10.16
CA PHE A 99 0.51 6.70 -11.16
C PHE A 99 0.18 5.19 -11.15
N PHE A 100 0.15 4.57 -9.97
CA PHE A 100 -0.17 3.15 -9.83
C PHE A 100 -1.56 2.84 -10.42
N VAL A 101 -2.59 3.58 -10.02
CA VAL A 101 -3.97 3.36 -10.50
C VAL A 101 -4.12 3.61 -12.01
N GLU A 102 -3.36 4.54 -12.58
CA GLU A 102 -3.39 4.82 -14.02
C GLU A 102 -2.66 3.76 -14.87
N ASN A 103 -1.82 2.91 -14.26
CA ASN A 103 -0.98 1.95 -14.96
C ASN A 103 -1.21 0.48 -14.54
N VAL A 104 -2.17 0.23 -13.63
CA VAL A 104 -2.62 -1.11 -13.27
C VAL A 104 -3.75 -1.54 -14.22
N ASP A 105 -3.67 -2.75 -14.76
CA ASP A 105 -4.62 -3.31 -15.74
C ASP A 105 -5.95 -3.76 -15.12
#